data_AF-A0A094ARI1-F1
#
_entry.id   AF-A0A094ARI1-F1
#
_cell.length_a   1.000
_cell.length_b   1.000
_cell.length_c   1.000
_cell.angle_alpha   90.00
_cell.angle_beta   90.00
_cell.angle_gamma   90.00
#
_symmetry.space_group_name_H-M   'P 1'
#
loop_
_entity.id
_entity.type
_entity.pdbx_description
1 polymer ?
#
loop_
_entity_poly.entity_id
_entity_poly.type
_entity_poly.pdbx_seq_one_letter_code
_entity_poly.pdbx_strand_id
1 'polypeptide(L)'
;MKYLFHFYIFSVLEAWLTLANSKLICHDEAFHPDIVLQVTSKVICQACTSRYGVVVNGTTPGPTLSLREGKTTWIRVYNDMSEQNLTMHWHGLSAAASPFSDGSPQASQWPIPLGSFFDYELNPEEGDAGTYFYHSHVGLQALSTNGPLIVRDSERPPFEYDDERIILLTDYFNKTDSEIVNGLTANPFVWSGESEAILVNGFGTIDNATTGDASCSLAALQAKTKQQLDKENRLQYFLQLESRERPTLTRSYALITYSTGGLVNIAPPAVPPLTLHTATYDWLEDQLRPLVPNCFPSREEVTRRVTIHVQQILNGSIIWTQNGLPWTESFPKMPYLVALYLDNATTLPSYDVAVSNGLGMDPRVRAFPARIGEVLEIVIQNSGATNGALDVHPFHAHGSHFYDIGSGNGTYDANANLCFLSLLFFCSFAACRALTSALSKTAEYVITCAPLTRQLIASLIEVGELF
;
A
#
# COMPACT_ATOMS: atom_id res chain seq x y z
N MET A 1 38.12 -35.83 21.00
CA MET A 1 37.74 -34.40 21.04
C MET A 1 38.80 -33.52 20.36
N LYS A 2 39.07 -33.72 19.06
CA LYS A 2 39.99 -32.86 18.29
C LYS A 2 39.41 -32.40 16.93
N TYR A 3 38.15 -32.73 16.64
CA TYR A 3 37.48 -32.38 15.37
C TYR A 3 36.29 -31.41 15.53
N LEU A 4 35.97 -30.99 16.77
CA LEU A 4 34.84 -30.09 17.06
C LEU A 4 35.24 -28.60 17.21
N PHE A 5 36.53 -28.27 17.09
CA PHE A 5 37.03 -26.90 17.29
C PHE A 5 37.42 -26.17 15.99
N HIS A 6 37.33 -26.84 14.82
CA HIS A 6 37.68 -26.24 13.52
C HIS A 6 36.47 -25.69 12.75
N PHE A 7 35.25 -26.10 13.08
CA PHE A 7 34.03 -25.60 12.40
C PHE A 7 33.50 -24.28 12.99
N TYR A 8 33.85 -23.93 14.23
CA TYR A 8 33.38 -22.71 14.88
C TYR A 8 34.25 -21.47 14.59
N ILE A 9 35.46 -21.66 14.06
CA ILE A 9 36.36 -20.55 13.71
C ILE A 9 36.16 -20.11 12.25
N PHE A 10 35.69 -21.01 11.38
CA PHE A 10 35.36 -20.66 9.98
C PHE A 10 34.02 -19.93 9.83
N SER A 11 33.00 -20.26 10.64
CA SER A 11 31.70 -19.56 10.58
C SER A 11 31.75 -18.13 11.16
N VAL A 12 32.69 -17.85 12.07
CA VAL A 12 32.89 -16.51 12.62
C VAL A 12 33.84 -15.69 11.73
N LEU A 13 34.75 -16.30 10.96
CA LEU A 13 35.58 -15.55 10.01
C LEU A 13 34.83 -15.11 8.74
N GLU A 14 33.83 -15.87 8.28
CA GLU A 14 32.98 -15.47 7.14
C GLU A 14 32.01 -14.35 7.51
N ALA A 15 31.58 -14.25 8.77
CA ALA A 15 30.74 -13.17 9.27
C ALA A 15 31.49 -11.82 9.43
N TRP A 16 32.82 -11.80 9.34
CA TRP A 16 33.62 -10.56 9.35
C TRP A 16 34.08 -10.11 7.96
N LEU A 17 33.87 -10.91 6.92
CA LEU A 17 34.27 -10.61 5.54
C LEU A 17 33.11 -10.18 4.62
N THR A 18 31.87 -10.19 5.13
CA THR A 18 30.69 -9.61 4.47
C THR A 18 30.18 -8.36 5.19
N LEU A 19 31.07 -7.61 5.86
CA LEU A 19 30.96 -6.15 5.77
C LEU A 19 31.28 -5.81 4.32
N ALA A 20 30.24 -5.88 3.48
CA ALA A 20 30.30 -5.53 2.08
C ALA A 20 31.12 -4.24 1.95
N ASN A 21 32.06 -4.22 1.01
CA ASN A 21 32.74 -3.00 0.59
C ASN A 21 31.68 -2.04 0.03
N SER A 22 30.93 -1.36 0.89
CA SER A 22 30.03 -0.29 0.54
C SER A 22 30.92 0.87 0.11
N LYS A 23 31.17 0.92 -1.19
CA LYS A 23 31.91 2.01 -1.80
C LYS A 23 30.93 3.16 -1.96
N LEU A 24 31.17 4.27 -1.27
CA LEU A 24 30.49 5.52 -1.59
C LEU A 24 30.82 5.88 -3.04
N ILE A 25 29.77 5.95 -3.87
CA ILE A 25 29.87 6.40 -5.26
C ILE A 25 29.27 7.80 -5.30
N CYS A 26 30.09 8.80 -5.60
CA CYS A 26 29.61 10.13 -5.92
C CYS A 26 29.33 10.17 -7.42
N HIS A 27 28.09 10.45 -7.80
CA HIS A 27 27.73 10.71 -9.19
C HIS A 27 28.32 12.05 -9.63
N ASP A 28 29.04 12.04 -10.76
CA ASP A 28 29.57 13.23 -11.41
C ASP A 28 28.75 13.56 -12.67
N GLU A 29 29.25 14.48 -13.50
CA GLU A 29 28.57 14.87 -14.74
C GLU A 29 28.42 13.72 -15.76
N ALA A 30 29.16 12.61 -15.60
CA ALA A 30 29.05 11.44 -16.46
C ALA A 30 27.98 10.44 -15.98
N PHE A 31 27.36 10.66 -14.82
CA PHE A 31 26.28 9.82 -14.35
C PHE A 31 25.03 9.96 -15.23
N HIS A 32 24.51 8.80 -15.65
CA HIS A 32 23.26 8.69 -16.37
C HIS A 32 22.34 7.70 -15.65
N PRO A 33 21.10 8.11 -15.32
CA PRO A 33 20.13 7.21 -14.72
C PRO A 33 19.72 6.13 -15.71
N ASP A 34 19.33 4.96 -15.21
CA ASP A 34 18.80 3.86 -16.03
C ASP A 34 17.45 4.23 -16.65
N ILE A 35 16.62 4.98 -15.90
CA ILE A 35 15.27 5.39 -16.30
C ILE A 35 15.10 6.90 -16.06
N VAL A 36 14.42 7.57 -16.98
CA VAL A 36 14.04 8.99 -16.85
C VAL A 36 12.53 9.12 -16.92
N LEU A 37 11.96 9.78 -15.90
CA LEU A 37 10.56 10.14 -15.81
C LEU A 37 10.42 11.66 -15.82
N GLN A 38 9.64 12.19 -16.75
CA GLN A 38 9.29 13.59 -16.86
C GLN A 38 7.85 13.78 -16.40
N VAL A 39 7.68 14.52 -15.31
CA VAL A 39 6.36 14.80 -14.75
C VAL A 39 5.92 16.18 -15.18
N THR A 40 4.77 16.25 -15.84
CA THR A 40 4.18 17.49 -16.38
C THR A 40 2.70 17.57 -16.02
N SER A 41 2.16 18.77 -16.08
CA SER A 41 0.73 18.99 -15.87
C SER A 41 0.03 19.23 -17.22
N LYS A 42 -1.13 18.61 -17.45
CA LYS A 42 -1.92 18.80 -18.67
C LYS A 42 -3.39 18.47 -18.47
N VAL A 43 -4.20 18.79 -19.49
CA VAL A 43 -5.57 18.26 -19.58
C VAL A 43 -5.50 16.77 -19.92
N ILE A 44 -6.09 15.95 -19.06
CA ILE A 44 -6.25 14.50 -19.22
C ILE A 44 -7.69 14.20 -19.60
N CYS A 45 -7.87 13.21 -20.47
CA CYS A 45 -9.19 12.80 -20.98
C CYS A 45 -9.45 11.35 -20.55
N GLN A 46 -10.27 11.16 -19.52
CA GLN A 46 -10.62 9.85 -18.95
C GLN A 46 -12.11 9.85 -18.57
N ALA A 47 -12.72 8.67 -18.50
CA ALA A 47 -14.11 8.52 -18.09
C ALA A 47 -15.10 9.46 -18.80
N CYS A 48 -14.96 9.64 -20.12
CA CYS A 48 -15.80 10.54 -20.94
C CYS A 48 -15.73 12.03 -20.60
N THR A 49 -14.75 12.45 -19.81
CA THR A 49 -14.61 13.84 -19.37
C THR A 49 -13.17 14.29 -19.51
N SER A 50 -12.92 15.58 -19.28
CA SER A 50 -11.59 16.15 -19.32
C SER A 50 -11.36 17.00 -18.08
N ARG A 51 -10.24 16.78 -17.41
CA ARG A 51 -9.83 17.57 -16.23
C ARG A 51 -8.34 17.89 -16.32
N TYR A 52 -7.89 18.89 -15.57
CA TYR A 52 -6.46 19.14 -15.41
C TYR A 52 -5.87 18.12 -14.42
N GLY A 53 -4.72 17.55 -14.74
CA GLY A 53 -4.04 16.58 -13.90
C GLY A 53 -2.54 16.54 -14.17
N VAL A 54 -1.84 15.73 -13.38
CA VAL A 54 -0.39 15.56 -13.47
C VAL A 54 -0.10 14.18 -14.05
N VAL A 55 0.81 14.12 -15.01
CA VAL A 55 1.09 12.92 -15.83
C VAL A 55 2.58 12.60 -15.86
N VAL A 56 2.90 11.31 -16.02
CA VAL A 56 4.28 10.82 -16.12
C VAL A 56 4.57 10.44 -17.56
N ASN A 57 5.62 11.03 -18.15
CA ASN A 57 5.97 10.87 -19.56
C ASN A 57 4.78 11.14 -20.51
N GLY A 58 3.92 12.09 -20.13
CA GLY A 58 2.78 12.52 -20.93
C GLY A 58 1.53 11.64 -20.82
N THR A 59 1.53 10.57 -20.01
CA THR A 59 0.38 9.66 -19.84
C THR A 59 -0.08 9.51 -18.39
N THR A 60 -1.34 9.15 -18.21
CA THR A 60 -1.91 8.67 -16.95
C THR A 60 -2.81 7.45 -17.24
N PRO A 61 -2.56 6.28 -16.64
CA PRO A 61 -1.37 5.93 -15.87
C PRO A 61 -0.05 6.17 -16.62
N GLY A 62 1.02 6.37 -15.87
CA GLY A 62 2.38 6.50 -16.35
C GLY A 62 2.90 5.19 -16.95
N PRO A 63 4.10 5.23 -17.57
CA PRO A 63 4.71 4.03 -18.15
C PRO A 63 4.94 2.94 -17.11
N THR A 64 4.75 1.68 -17.49
CA THR A 64 5.14 0.55 -16.65
C THR A 64 6.65 0.53 -16.44
N LEU A 65 7.07 0.44 -15.18
CA LEU A 65 8.46 0.21 -14.81
C LEU A 65 8.68 -1.29 -14.60
N SER A 66 9.81 -1.78 -15.09
CA SER A 66 10.22 -3.18 -14.88
C SER A 66 11.61 -3.18 -14.25
N LEU A 67 11.67 -3.50 -12.97
CA LEU A 67 12.91 -3.67 -12.21
C LEU A 67 13.27 -5.16 -12.15
N ARG A 68 14.44 -5.47 -11.59
CA ARG A 68 14.90 -6.84 -11.36
C ARG A 68 15.44 -6.96 -9.95
N GLU A 69 15.10 -8.05 -9.27
CA GLU A 69 15.67 -8.38 -7.96
C GLU A 69 17.21 -8.39 -8.00
N GLY A 70 17.82 -7.98 -6.89
CA GLY A 70 19.27 -7.96 -6.69
C GLY A 70 20.02 -6.96 -7.58
N LYS A 71 19.30 -6.08 -8.29
CA LYS A 71 19.89 -5.08 -9.19
C LYS A 71 19.43 -3.67 -8.80
N THR A 72 20.41 -2.83 -8.48
CA THR A 72 20.20 -1.39 -8.35
C THR A 72 19.78 -0.78 -9.70
N THR A 73 18.69 -0.02 -9.68
CA THR A 73 18.19 0.79 -10.78
C THR A 73 18.07 2.23 -10.32
N TRP A 74 18.69 3.14 -11.08
CA TRP A 74 18.60 4.57 -10.84
C TRP A 74 17.51 5.20 -11.69
N ILE A 75 16.58 5.90 -11.06
CA ILE A 75 15.46 6.55 -11.74
C ILE A 75 15.52 8.05 -11.49
N ARG A 76 15.73 8.83 -12.55
CA ARG A 76 15.64 10.29 -12.48
C ARG A 76 14.21 10.74 -12.69
N VAL A 77 13.67 11.49 -11.74
CA VAL A 77 12.34 12.09 -11.84
C VAL A 77 12.49 13.61 -11.96
N TYR A 78 12.12 14.16 -13.12
CA TYR A 78 12.05 15.60 -13.36
C TYR A 78 10.67 16.13 -12.95
N ASN A 79 10.67 17.23 -12.20
CA ASN A 79 9.48 18.04 -11.99
C ASN A 79 9.44 19.18 -13.01
N ASP A 80 8.85 18.91 -14.18
CA ASP A 80 8.68 19.90 -15.26
C ASP A 80 7.35 20.66 -15.13
N MET A 81 6.69 20.59 -13.97
CA MET A 81 5.53 21.41 -13.65
C MET A 81 5.94 22.84 -13.29
N SER A 82 5.00 23.77 -13.45
CA SER A 82 5.23 25.21 -13.21
C SER A 82 4.62 25.76 -11.92
N GLU A 83 3.87 24.95 -11.17
CA GLU A 83 3.12 25.43 -10.00
C GLU A 83 3.23 24.53 -8.75
N GLN A 84 3.66 23.28 -8.88
CA GLN A 84 3.57 22.30 -7.80
C GLN A 84 4.89 21.58 -7.55
N ASN A 85 5.13 21.26 -6.28
CA ASN A 85 6.17 20.34 -5.87
C ASN A 85 5.79 18.89 -6.22
N LEU A 86 6.77 18.01 -6.23
CA LEU A 86 6.60 16.60 -6.58
C LEU A 86 7.46 15.71 -5.69
N THR A 87 7.00 14.51 -5.41
CA THR A 87 7.85 13.37 -5.09
C THR A 87 7.35 12.15 -5.84
N MET A 88 8.16 11.11 -5.93
CA MET A 88 7.71 9.80 -6.42
C MET A 88 7.97 8.74 -5.36
N HIS A 89 6.94 7.97 -5.02
CA HIS A 89 7.02 6.84 -4.11
C HIS A 89 6.82 5.52 -4.86
N TRP A 90 7.51 4.49 -4.41
CA TRP A 90 7.59 3.16 -5.02
C TRP A 90 6.85 2.17 -4.14
N HIS A 91 5.52 2.24 -4.21
CA HIS A 91 4.62 1.60 -3.26
C HIS A 91 4.87 0.10 -3.09
N GLY A 92 5.22 -0.28 -1.87
CA GLY A 92 5.47 -1.66 -1.44
C GLY A 92 6.92 -2.12 -1.55
N LEU A 93 7.84 -1.34 -2.13
CA LEU A 93 9.27 -1.62 -2.05
C LEU A 93 9.81 -1.18 -0.69
N SER A 94 10.75 -1.95 -0.12
CA SER A 94 11.25 -1.70 1.24
C SER A 94 12.07 -0.43 1.38
N ALA A 95 12.78 -0.03 0.32
CA ALA A 95 13.78 1.05 0.37
C ALA A 95 14.80 0.90 1.52
N ALA A 96 15.01 -0.31 2.05
CA ALA A 96 15.77 -0.54 3.28
C ALA A 96 17.23 -0.04 3.18
N ALA A 97 17.86 -0.25 2.01
CA ALA A 97 19.22 0.22 1.73
C ALA A 97 19.29 1.70 1.32
N SER A 98 18.18 2.29 0.87
CA SER A 98 18.12 3.62 0.27
C SER A 98 16.87 4.40 0.73
N PRO A 99 16.67 4.62 2.05
CA PRO A 99 15.45 5.24 2.58
C PRO A 99 15.24 6.68 2.10
N PHE A 100 16.28 7.35 1.60
CA PHE A 100 16.18 8.67 0.96
C PHE A 100 15.44 8.63 -0.39
N SER A 101 15.28 7.44 -0.98
CA SER A 101 14.57 7.20 -2.25
C SER A 101 13.12 6.76 -2.03
N ASP A 102 12.64 6.76 -0.79
CA ASP A 102 11.26 6.38 -0.50
C ASP A 102 10.22 7.37 -1.07
N GLY A 103 10.53 8.67 -1.17
CA GLY A 103 9.62 9.61 -1.84
C GLY A 103 8.64 10.35 -0.95
N SER A 104 8.82 10.34 0.36
CA SER A 104 7.85 10.83 1.33
C SER A 104 8.23 12.19 1.92
N PRO A 105 7.47 13.27 1.63
CA PRO A 105 7.87 14.64 1.89
C PRO A 105 8.22 15.04 3.34
N GLN A 106 7.60 14.42 4.34
CA GLN A 106 7.85 14.73 5.76
C GLN A 106 8.66 13.64 6.47
N ALA A 107 9.01 12.56 5.76
CA ALA A 107 9.76 11.44 6.30
C ALA A 107 11.15 11.35 5.66
N SER A 108 11.22 10.98 4.39
CA SER A 108 12.48 10.63 3.72
C SER A 108 13.18 11.80 3.04
N GLN A 109 12.45 12.73 2.42
CA GLN A 109 13.06 13.78 1.60
C GLN A 109 12.24 15.06 1.54
N TRP A 110 12.88 16.16 1.15
CA TRP A 110 12.15 17.32 0.67
C TRP A 110 11.53 17.04 -0.71
N PRO A 111 10.39 17.66 -1.04
CA PRO A 111 9.84 17.59 -2.39
C PRO A 111 10.79 18.17 -3.45
N ILE A 112 10.75 17.59 -4.64
CA ILE A 112 11.43 18.06 -5.84
C ILE A 112 10.78 19.39 -6.26
N PRO A 113 11.52 20.51 -6.20
CA PRO A 113 10.98 21.80 -6.62
C PRO A 113 10.89 21.88 -8.15
N LEU A 114 10.22 22.92 -8.62
CA LEU A 114 9.95 23.16 -10.04
C LEU A 114 11.25 23.26 -10.87
N GLY A 115 11.26 22.67 -12.06
CA GLY A 115 12.40 22.66 -12.97
C GLY A 115 13.62 21.91 -12.44
N SER A 116 13.46 21.12 -11.37
CA SER A 116 14.52 20.32 -10.76
C SER A 116 14.22 18.83 -10.89
N PHE A 117 15.18 18.00 -10.50
CA PHE A 117 15.02 16.54 -10.50
C PHE A 117 15.58 15.93 -9.23
N PHE A 118 15.21 14.68 -8.99
CA PHE A 118 15.83 13.82 -7.99
C PHE A 118 16.12 12.44 -8.58
N ASP A 119 17.26 11.87 -8.21
CA ASP A 119 17.70 10.55 -8.62
C ASP A 119 17.39 9.55 -7.51
N TYR A 120 16.45 8.65 -7.78
CA TYR A 120 16.00 7.59 -6.88
C TYR A 120 16.82 6.32 -7.10
N GLU A 121 17.35 5.77 -6.03
CA GLU A 121 18.07 4.48 -6.01
C GLU A 121 17.13 3.37 -5.53
N LEU A 122 16.76 2.46 -6.42
CA LEU A 122 15.92 1.32 -6.09
C LEU A 122 16.71 0.03 -6.24
N ASN A 123 16.71 -0.79 -5.20
CA ASN A 123 17.38 -2.09 -5.21
C ASN A 123 16.47 -3.13 -4.52
N PRO A 124 15.45 -3.65 -5.23
CA PRO A 124 14.62 -4.74 -4.71
C PRO A 124 15.50 -5.96 -4.39
N GLU A 125 15.27 -6.61 -3.25
CA GLU A 125 16.05 -7.76 -2.81
C GLU A 125 15.61 -9.05 -3.53
N GLU A 126 16.39 -10.12 -3.39
CA GLU A 126 15.93 -11.45 -3.80
C GLU A 126 14.75 -11.88 -2.92
N GLY A 127 13.61 -12.19 -3.54
CA GLY A 127 12.33 -12.43 -2.86
C GLY A 127 11.30 -11.32 -3.05
N ASP A 128 11.69 -10.14 -3.56
CA ASP A 128 10.80 -9.01 -3.83
C ASP A 128 10.13 -9.09 -5.22
N ALA A 129 10.26 -10.19 -5.97
CA ALA A 129 9.57 -10.36 -7.25
C ALA A 129 8.06 -10.27 -7.07
N GLY A 130 7.42 -9.39 -7.85
CA GLY A 130 6.02 -9.10 -7.63
C GLY A 130 5.46 -7.93 -8.45
N THR A 131 4.19 -7.65 -8.18
CA THR A 131 3.45 -6.54 -8.76
C THR A 131 3.32 -5.43 -7.73
N TYR A 132 3.85 -4.27 -8.07
CA TYR A 132 3.84 -3.05 -7.30
C TYR A 132 3.30 -1.91 -8.18
N PHE A 133 3.31 -0.70 -7.65
CA PHE A 133 3.02 0.51 -8.41
C PHE A 133 3.83 1.66 -7.85
N TYR A 134 3.98 2.71 -8.62
CA TYR A 134 4.54 3.98 -8.16
C TYR A 134 3.46 5.05 -8.22
N HIS A 135 3.58 6.06 -7.37
CA HIS A 135 2.70 7.22 -7.41
C HIS A 135 3.37 8.47 -6.82
N SER A 136 2.85 9.64 -7.17
CA SER A 136 3.23 10.88 -6.47
C SER A 136 2.77 10.80 -5.02
N HIS A 137 3.63 11.26 -4.10
CA HIS A 137 3.34 11.29 -2.68
C HIS A 137 3.11 12.72 -2.14
N VAL A 138 2.67 13.64 -3.01
CA VAL A 138 2.34 15.03 -2.68
C VAL A 138 0.85 15.30 -2.95
N GLY A 139 0.13 15.75 -1.92
CA GLY A 139 -1.29 16.10 -2.03
C GLY A 139 -2.13 14.98 -2.64
N LEU A 140 -2.99 15.34 -3.60
CA LEU A 140 -3.83 14.39 -4.35
C LEU A 140 -3.28 14.03 -5.74
N GLN A 141 -2.01 14.35 -6.03
CA GLN A 141 -1.41 14.09 -7.34
C GLN A 141 -1.47 12.60 -7.72
N ALA A 142 -1.44 11.69 -6.73
CA ALA A 142 -1.54 10.24 -6.93
C ALA A 142 -2.77 9.80 -7.76
N LEU A 143 -3.86 10.61 -7.77
CA LEU A 143 -5.05 10.35 -8.59
C LEU A 143 -4.75 10.28 -10.10
N SER A 144 -3.70 10.95 -10.56
CA SER A 144 -3.30 10.96 -11.97
C SER A 144 -1.81 10.65 -12.21
N THR A 145 -0.97 10.84 -11.20
CA THR A 145 0.46 10.55 -11.22
C THR A 145 0.72 9.22 -10.53
N ASN A 146 0.48 8.14 -11.26
CA ASN A 146 0.72 6.77 -10.82
C ASN A 146 1.05 5.89 -12.02
N GLY A 147 1.63 4.71 -11.79
CA GLY A 147 1.81 3.72 -12.83
C GLY A 147 2.28 2.37 -12.30
N PRO A 148 2.23 1.30 -13.11
CA PRO A 148 2.62 -0.03 -12.67
C PRO A 148 4.13 -0.15 -12.47
N LEU A 149 4.55 -0.88 -11.44
CA LEU A 149 5.94 -1.24 -11.18
C LEU A 149 6.03 -2.75 -11.01
N ILE A 150 6.78 -3.42 -11.88
CA ILE A 150 6.94 -4.87 -11.83
C ILE A 150 8.38 -5.17 -11.42
N VAL A 151 8.56 -5.92 -10.34
CA VAL A 151 9.87 -6.48 -9.99
C VAL A 151 9.92 -7.89 -10.56
N ARG A 152 10.85 -8.12 -11.49
CA ARG A 152 11.04 -9.42 -12.13
C ARG A 152 11.92 -10.31 -11.28
N ASP A 153 11.59 -11.60 -11.25
CA ASP A 153 12.43 -12.64 -10.66
C ASP A 153 13.88 -12.53 -11.15
N SER A 154 14.80 -12.68 -10.21
CA SER A 154 16.23 -12.92 -10.46
C SER A 154 16.45 -14.18 -11.28
N GLU A 155 15.58 -15.18 -11.12
CA GLU A 155 15.57 -16.44 -11.87
C GLU A 155 14.22 -16.66 -12.60
N ARG A 156 13.64 -17.86 -12.50
CA ARG A 156 12.37 -18.24 -13.13
C ARG A 156 11.28 -18.32 -12.05
N PRO A 157 10.06 -17.81 -12.33
CA PRO A 157 8.96 -17.91 -11.38
C PRO A 157 8.61 -19.37 -11.05
N PRO A 158 8.07 -19.65 -9.85
CA PRO A 158 7.75 -21.01 -9.41
C PRO A 158 6.48 -21.59 -10.05
N PHE A 159 5.98 -20.98 -11.12
CA PHE A 159 4.77 -21.35 -11.84
C PHE A 159 4.90 -21.03 -13.34
N GLU A 160 4.12 -21.72 -14.15
CA GLU A 160 4.08 -21.53 -15.61
C GLU A 160 2.87 -20.68 -16.00
N TYR A 161 3.05 -19.79 -16.95
CA TYR A 161 1.97 -19.03 -17.58
C TYR A 161 2.32 -18.80 -19.06
N ASP A 162 1.29 -18.68 -19.90
CA ASP A 162 1.49 -18.37 -21.32
C ASP A 162 1.76 -16.88 -21.55
N ASP A 163 1.16 -16.02 -20.73
CA ASP A 163 1.21 -14.57 -20.83
C ASP A 163 0.73 -13.89 -19.54
N GLU A 164 1.01 -12.60 -19.38
CA GLU A 164 0.64 -11.79 -18.20
C GLU A 164 -0.09 -10.49 -18.62
N ARG A 165 -0.99 -9.99 -17.77
CA ARG A 165 -1.71 -8.73 -18.00
C ARG A 165 -1.72 -7.89 -16.75
N ILE A 166 -1.34 -6.62 -16.90
CA ILE A 166 -1.43 -5.64 -15.83
C ILE A 166 -2.85 -5.07 -15.81
N ILE A 167 -3.46 -5.09 -14.63
CA ILE A 167 -4.74 -4.43 -14.34
C ILE A 167 -4.47 -3.44 -13.20
N LEU A 168 -4.28 -2.17 -13.55
CA LEU A 168 -4.19 -1.08 -12.58
C LEU A 168 -5.58 -0.47 -12.40
N LEU A 169 -6.03 -0.41 -11.16
CA LEU A 169 -7.31 0.19 -10.78
C LEU A 169 -7.06 1.56 -10.15
N THR A 170 -7.77 2.58 -10.62
CA THR A 170 -7.71 3.93 -10.05
C THR A 170 -9.09 4.56 -10.05
N ASP A 171 -9.38 5.39 -9.05
CA ASP A 171 -10.62 6.17 -9.02
C ASP A 171 -10.51 7.41 -9.90
N TYR A 172 -11.65 7.83 -10.46
CA TYR A 172 -11.76 9.07 -11.22
C TYR A 172 -12.72 10.06 -10.55
N PHE A 173 -12.29 11.31 -10.47
CA PHE A 173 -13.07 12.47 -10.05
C PHE A 173 -12.99 13.53 -11.13
N ASN A 174 -14.10 14.12 -11.57
CA ASN A 174 -14.08 15.20 -12.57
C ASN A 174 -13.55 16.53 -11.99
N LYS A 175 -13.65 16.72 -10.67
CA LYS A 175 -13.01 17.87 -9.98
C LYS A 175 -11.50 17.81 -10.11
N THR A 176 -10.86 18.97 -10.18
CA THR A 176 -9.40 19.08 -10.12
C THR A 176 -8.88 18.77 -8.72
N ASP A 177 -7.61 18.36 -8.62
CA ASP A 177 -6.99 18.03 -7.33
C ASP A 177 -7.05 19.22 -6.36
N SER A 178 -6.80 20.44 -6.85
CA SER A 178 -6.88 21.66 -6.03
C SER A 178 -8.30 21.97 -5.55
N GLU A 179 -9.34 21.76 -6.37
CA GLU A 179 -10.73 21.94 -5.93
C GLU A 179 -11.08 20.96 -4.81
N ILE A 180 -10.65 19.70 -4.93
CA ILE A 180 -10.88 18.69 -3.91
C ILE A 180 -10.14 19.08 -2.62
N VAL A 181 -8.84 19.37 -2.69
CA VAL A 181 -8.04 19.75 -1.51
C VAL A 181 -8.59 20.99 -0.83
N ASN A 182 -8.97 22.03 -1.59
CA ASN A 182 -9.56 23.25 -1.03
C ASN A 182 -10.88 22.96 -0.30
N GLY A 183 -11.69 22.03 -0.80
CA GLY A 183 -12.91 21.61 -0.12
C GLY A 183 -12.65 20.82 1.16
N LEU A 184 -11.74 19.85 1.11
CA LEU A 184 -11.42 18.96 2.24
C LEU A 184 -10.72 19.70 3.39
N THR A 185 -10.02 20.79 3.09
CA THR A 185 -9.32 21.64 4.07
C THR A 185 -10.15 22.84 4.54
N ALA A 186 -11.31 23.08 3.94
CA ALA A 186 -12.18 24.20 4.31
C ALA A 186 -12.84 24.03 5.70
N ASN A 187 -13.27 25.16 6.25
CA ASN A 187 -14.16 25.21 7.41
C ASN A 187 -15.30 26.21 7.10
N PRO A 188 -16.53 25.74 6.83
CA PRO A 188 -16.98 24.35 6.94
C PRO A 188 -16.37 23.44 5.86
N PHE A 189 -16.19 22.17 6.22
CA PHE A 189 -15.72 21.11 5.33
C PHE A 189 -16.63 20.94 4.11
N VAL A 190 -16.03 20.74 2.94
CA VAL A 190 -16.73 20.43 1.70
C VAL A 190 -16.25 19.08 1.18
N TRP A 191 -17.15 18.10 1.16
CA TRP A 191 -16.84 16.75 0.68
C TRP A 191 -16.46 16.75 -0.80
N SER A 192 -15.49 15.90 -1.16
CA SER A 192 -15.10 15.65 -2.54
C SER A 192 -16.26 15.13 -3.38
N GLY A 193 -17.17 14.36 -2.76
CA GLY A 193 -18.08 13.46 -3.48
C GLY A 193 -17.48 12.07 -3.57
N GLU A 194 -18.28 11.13 -4.09
CA GLU A 194 -17.82 9.78 -4.42
C GLU A 194 -17.11 9.77 -5.78
N SER A 195 -16.30 8.74 -6.05
CA SER A 195 -15.69 8.55 -7.37
C SER A 195 -16.76 8.38 -8.45
N GLU A 196 -16.58 9.04 -9.59
CA GLU A 196 -17.55 9.02 -10.68
C GLU A 196 -17.33 7.82 -11.62
N ALA A 197 -16.13 7.27 -11.64
CA ALA A 197 -15.79 6.03 -12.32
C ALA A 197 -14.61 5.33 -11.65
N ILE A 198 -14.56 4.00 -11.80
CA ILE A 198 -13.36 3.19 -11.53
C ILE A 198 -12.71 2.94 -12.88
N LEU A 199 -11.44 3.32 -13.01
CA LEU A 199 -10.67 3.14 -14.23
C LEU A 199 -9.90 1.84 -14.19
N VAL A 200 -9.84 1.16 -15.33
CA VAL A 200 -8.93 0.05 -15.59
C VAL A 200 -7.87 0.55 -16.56
N ASN A 201 -6.60 0.54 -16.15
CA ASN A 201 -5.49 1.03 -16.97
C ASN A 201 -5.74 2.44 -17.57
N GLY A 202 -6.42 3.31 -16.82
CA GLY A 202 -6.77 4.68 -17.25
C GLY A 202 -8.05 4.82 -18.09
N PHE A 203 -8.74 3.71 -18.37
CA PHE A 203 -9.94 3.68 -19.19
C PHE A 203 -11.18 3.34 -18.36
N GLY A 204 -12.29 3.99 -18.67
CA GLY A 204 -13.56 3.81 -17.97
C GLY A 204 -14.63 4.72 -18.55
N THR A 205 -15.84 4.64 -17.99
CA THR A 205 -16.98 5.46 -18.40
C THR A 205 -17.78 5.87 -17.17
N ILE A 206 -18.18 7.14 -17.09
CA ILE A 206 -19.20 7.58 -16.14
C ILE A 206 -20.60 7.11 -16.55
N ASP A 207 -21.52 7.08 -15.59
CA ASP A 207 -22.93 6.76 -15.84
C ASP A 207 -23.55 7.71 -16.89
N ASN A 208 -24.38 7.16 -17.78
CA ASN A 208 -25.05 7.88 -18.88
C ASN A 208 -24.12 8.52 -19.95
N ALA A 209 -22.86 8.10 -20.01
CA ALA A 209 -21.96 8.49 -21.10
C ALA A 209 -22.55 8.22 -22.49
N THR A 210 -22.47 9.22 -23.38
CA THR A 210 -22.85 9.07 -24.79
C THR A 210 -21.64 8.55 -25.57
N THR A 211 -21.80 7.46 -26.31
CA THR A 211 -20.70 6.82 -27.05
C THR A 211 -20.23 7.71 -28.22
N GLY A 212 -18.91 7.85 -28.42
CA GLY A 212 -18.35 8.59 -29.56
C GLY A 212 -17.06 9.38 -29.29
N ASP A 213 -16.75 9.66 -28.02
CA ASP A 213 -15.49 10.29 -27.60
C ASP A 213 -14.42 9.23 -27.32
N ALA A 214 -13.16 9.49 -27.69
CA ALA A 214 -12.04 8.58 -27.40
C ALA A 214 -11.82 8.39 -25.89
N SER A 215 -12.17 9.39 -25.08
CA SER A 215 -12.18 9.32 -23.61
C SER A 215 -13.28 8.42 -23.04
N CYS A 216 -14.25 8.01 -23.87
CA CYS A 216 -15.30 7.04 -23.54
C CYS A 216 -14.92 5.63 -24.00
N SER A 217 -13.73 5.18 -23.62
CA SER A 217 -13.24 3.85 -23.98
C SER A 217 -13.14 2.96 -22.75
N LEU A 218 -13.39 1.66 -22.94
CA LEU A 218 -13.13 0.64 -21.92
C LEU A 218 -11.76 0.01 -22.17
N ALA A 219 -11.08 -0.40 -21.11
CA ALA A 219 -9.86 -1.20 -21.24
C ALA A 219 -10.16 -2.52 -21.94
N ALA A 220 -9.36 -2.84 -22.96
CA ALA A 220 -9.43 -4.09 -23.69
C ALA A 220 -8.29 -5.03 -23.23
N LEU A 221 -8.64 -6.14 -22.58
CA LEU A 221 -7.70 -7.15 -22.06
C LEU A 221 -7.82 -8.47 -22.83
N GLN A 222 -6.73 -9.23 -22.94
CA GLN A 222 -6.72 -10.56 -23.57
C GLN A 222 -6.15 -11.59 -22.57
N ALA A 223 -6.84 -12.70 -22.31
CA ALA A 223 -6.40 -13.66 -21.27
C ALA A 223 -6.48 -15.17 -21.64
N LYS A 224 -7.43 -15.60 -22.46
CA LYS A 224 -7.69 -17.00 -22.86
C LYS A 224 -6.89 -17.40 -24.09
N THR A 225 -6.52 -18.68 -24.14
CA THR A 225 -5.87 -19.28 -25.30
C THR A 225 -6.85 -19.50 -26.44
N LYS A 226 -6.35 -19.62 -27.68
CA LYS A 226 -7.18 -19.94 -28.85
C LYS A 226 -8.05 -21.19 -28.65
N GLN A 227 -7.51 -22.23 -28.02
CA GLN A 227 -8.24 -23.48 -27.75
C GLN A 227 -9.42 -23.28 -26.78
N GLN A 228 -9.27 -22.41 -25.78
CA GLN A 228 -10.35 -22.06 -24.85
C GLN A 228 -11.45 -21.24 -25.56
N LEU A 229 -11.06 -20.32 -26.45
CA LEU A 229 -12.00 -19.54 -27.26
C LEU A 229 -12.82 -20.43 -28.20
N ASP A 230 -12.16 -21.39 -28.86
CA ASP A 230 -12.80 -22.33 -29.80
C ASP A 230 -13.87 -23.19 -29.08
N LYS A 231 -13.65 -23.53 -27.80
CA LYS A 231 -14.61 -24.31 -26.99
C LYS A 231 -15.84 -23.49 -26.58
N GLU A 232 -15.68 -22.19 -26.33
CA GLU A 232 -16.73 -21.34 -25.77
C GLU A 232 -17.55 -20.60 -26.84
N ASN A 233 -17.07 -20.54 -28.09
CA ASN A 233 -17.69 -19.79 -29.18
C ASN A 233 -18.05 -18.34 -28.80
N ARG A 234 -17.24 -17.73 -27.92
CA ARG A 234 -17.37 -16.34 -27.43
C ARG A 234 -16.00 -15.68 -27.42
N LEU A 235 -15.94 -14.43 -27.88
CA LEU A 235 -14.70 -13.65 -28.03
C LEU A 235 -14.66 -12.38 -27.17
N GLN A 236 -15.69 -12.15 -26.34
CA GLN A 236 -15.86 -10.94 -25.55
C GLN A 236 -16.52 -11.26 -24.21
N TYR A 237 -15.93 -10.74 -23.13
CA TYR A 237 -16.43 -10.88 -21.76
C TYR A 237 -16.31 -9.55 -21.04
N PHE A 238 -17.30 -9.18 -20.23
CA PHE A 238 -17.20 -8.01 -19.37
C PHE A 238 -16.51 -8.37 -18.05
N LEU A 239 -15.58 -7.53 -17.63
CA LEU A 239 -15.11 -7.43 -16.25
C LEU A 239 -16.00 -6.38 -15.55
N GLN A 240 -16.66 -6.75 -14.45
CA GLN A 240 -17.50 -5.84 -13.66
C GLN A 240 -16.75 -5.44 -12.39
N LEU A 241 -16.68 -4.14 -12.12
CA LEU A 241 -16.03 -3.54 -10.95
C LEU A 241 -17.05 -2.69 -10.20
N GLU A 242 -17.04 -2.75 -8.88
CA GLU A 242 -17.94 -1.99 -8.04
C GLU A 242 -17.24 -1.45 -6.80
N SER A 243 -17.55 -0.20 -6.42
CA SER A 243 -17.15 0.34 -5.13
C SER A 243 -17.87 -0.41 -3.99
N ARG A 244 -17.20 -0.49 -2.85
CA ARG A 244 -17.73 -1.05 -1.60
C ARG A 244 -17.37 -0.14 -0.44
N GLU A 245 -18.05 -0.33 0.69
CA GLU A 245 -17.86 0.47 1.90
C GLU A 245 -18.14 1.99 1.72
N ARG A 246 -18.82 2.37 0.63
CA ARG A 246 -19.21 3.75 0.31
C ARG A 246 -20.73 3.89 0.19
N PRO A 247 -21.32 5.07 0.50
CA PRO A 247 -22.77 5.26 0.44
C PRO A 247 -23.36 5.18 -0.97
N THR A 248 -22.58 5.54 -2.00
CA THR A 248 -22.99 5.45 -3.41
C THR A 248 -22.17 4.41 -4.12
N LEU A 249 -22.87 3.53 -4.85
CA LEU A 249 -22.26 2.49 -5.65
C LEU A 249 -21.75 3.07 -6.97
N THR A 250 -20.44 3.07 -7.15
CA THR A 250 -19.79 3.35 -8.43
C THR A 250 -19.58 2.02 -9.12
N ARG A 251 -20.13 1.85 -10.33
CA ARG A 251 -19.94 0.63 -11.12
C ARG A 251 -19.21 0.98 -12.41
N SER A 252 -18.19 0.20 -12.74
CA SER A 252 -17.47 0.34 -13.99
C SER A 252 -17.21 -1.01 -14.61
N TYR A 253 -16.83 -0.99 -15.89
CA TYR A 253 -16.61 -2.20 -16.66
C TYR A 253 -15.31 -2.09 -17.44
N ALA A 254 -14.70 -3.24 -17.70
CA ALA A 254 -13.70 -3.41 -18.74
C ALA A 254 -14.09 -4.57 -19.65
N LEU A 255 -13.45 -4.67 -20.81
CA LEU A 255 -13.73 -5.70 -21.80
C LEU A 255 -12.54 -6.65 -21.93
N ILE A 256 -12.75 -7.93 -21.73
CA ILE A 256 -11.80 -8.96 -22.14
C ILE A 256 -12.19 -9.36 -23.57
N THR A 257 -11.37 -9.02 -24.57
CA THR A 257 -11.68 -9.20 -26.00
C THR A 257 -10.56 -9.84 -26.80
N TYR A 258 -10.91 -10.79 -27.66
CA TYR A 258 -9.96 -11.57 -28.48
C TYR A 258 -10.02 -11.23 -29.97
N SER A 259 -10.73 -10.16 -30.35
CA SER A 259 -10.65 -9.63 -31.72
C SER A 259 -9.36 -8.85 -31.90
N THR A 260 -8.62 -9.12 -32.97
CA THR A 260 -7.39 -8.39 -33.31
C THR A 260 -7.72 -6.95 -33.71
N GLY A 261 -7.47 -5.99 -32.82
CA GLY A 261 -7.26 -4.57 -33.13
C GLY A 261 -8.35 -3.59 -32.66
N GLY A 262 -7.96 -2.65 -31.80
CA GLY A 262 -8.66 -1.38 -31.55
C GLY A 262 -9.31 -1.21 -30.17
N LEU A 263 -9.48 0.05 -29.76
CA LEU A 263 -10.38 0.44 -28.67
C LEU A 263 -11.80 0.02 -29.06
N VAL A 264 -12.47 -0.70 -28.17
CA VAL A 264 -13.81 -1.22 -28.42
C VAL A 264 -14.83 -0.27 -27.80
N ASN A 265 -15.50 0.51 -28.65
CA ASN A 265 -16.58 1.42 -28.24
C ASN A 265 -17.90 0.64 -28.11
N ILE A 266 -18.01 -0.16 -27.05
CA ILE A 266 -19.21 -0.91 -26.69
C ILE A 266 -19.79 -0.31 -25.40
N ALA A 267 -21.10 -0.10 -25.40
CA ALA A 267 -21.82 0.35 -24.21
C ALA A 267 -21.78 -0.72 -23.10
N PRO A 268 -21.60 -0.33 -21.83
CA PRO A 268 -21.76 -1.23 -20.70
C PRO A 268 -23.13 -1.94 -20.67
N PRO A 269 -23.23 -3.13 -20.06
CA PRO A 269 -24.50 -3.83 -19.88
C PRO A 269 -25.52 -2.97 -19.12
N ALA A 270 -26.75 -2.88 -19.62
CA ALA A 270 -27.85 -2.17 -18.95
C ALA A 270 -28.27 -2.84 -17.63
N VAL A 271 -28.07 -4.16 -17.52
CA VAL A 271 -28.27 -4.93 -16.29
C VAL A 271 -26.93 -5.56 -15.90
N PRO A 272 -26.44 -5.39 -14.66
CA PRO A 272 -25.18 -5.97 -14.23
C PRO A 272 -25.21 -7.50 -14.33
N PRO A 273 -24.21 -8.14 -14.97
CA PRO A 273 -24.17 -9.59 -15.11
C PRO A 273 -23.89 -10.33 -13.79
N LEU A 274 -23.24 -9.68 -12.82
CA LEU A 274 -22.88 -10.27 -11.53
C LEU A 274 -23.53 -9.51 -10.37
N THR A 275 -23.90 -10.25 -9.33
CA THR A 275 -24.20 -9.69 -8.01
C THR A 275 -22.98 -9.93 -7.12
N LEU A 276 -22.20 -8.89 -6.87
CA LEU A 276 -21.00 -8.96 -6.03
C LEU A 276 -21.36 -8.82 -4.55
N HIS A 277 -20.70 -9.57 -3.68
CA HIS A 277 -20.95 -9.55 -2.24
C HIS A 277 -20.67 -8.17 -1.63
N THR A 278 -21.35 -7.82 -0.54
CA THR A 278 -21.23 -6.49 0.11
C THR A 278 -20.25 -6.47 1.27
N ALA A 279 -20.01 -7.60 1.95
CA ALA A 279 -18.97 -7.67 2.97
C ALA A 279 -17.59 -7.76 2.32
N THR A 280 -16.69 -6.86 2.72
CA THR A 280 -15.31 -6.77 2.21
C THR A 280 -14.23 -7.07 3.25
N TYR A 281 -14.56 -6.94 4.54
CA TYR A 281 -13.58 -6.87 5.63
C TYR A 281 -13.13 -8.25 6.16
N ASP A 282 -13.89 -9.32 5.92
CA ASP A 282 -13.58 -10.69 6.33
C ASP A 282 -13.28 -11.61 5.13
N TRP A 283 -13.25 -11.05 3.92
CA TRP A 283 -13.10 -11.82 2.70
C TRP A 283 -11.63 -12.23 2.50
N LEU A 284 -11.38 -13.55 2.47
CA LEU A 284 -10.06 -14.19 2.27
C LEU A 284 -9.04 -14.06 3.39
N GLU A 285 -9.36 -13.41 4.51
CA GLU A 285 -8.43 -13.22 5.63
C GLU A 285 -7.82 -14.56 6.12
N ASP A 286 -8.64 -15.62 6.21
CA ASP A 286 -8.20 -16.96 6.62
C ASP A 286 -7.58 -17.79 5.48
N GLN A 287 -7.60 -17.27 4.25
CA GLN A 287 -7.06 -17.93 3.05
C GLN A 287 -5.68 -17.40 2.66
N LEU A 288 -5.37 -16.13 2.98
CA LEU A 288 -4.10 -15.50 2.65
C LEU A 288 -2.99 -16.08 3.54
N ARG A 289 -2.09 -16.83 2.91
CA ARG A 289 -0.91 -17.41 3.56
C ARG A 289 0.29 -17.30 2.63
N PRO A 290 1.50 -17.13 3.17
CA PRO A 290 2.69 -17.07 2.34
C PRO A 290 2.85 -18.40 1.59
N LEU A 291 3.23 -18.32 0.30
CA LEU A 291 3.46 -19.50 -0.53
C LEU A 291 4.57 -20.38 0.05
N VAL A 292 5.63 -19.75 0.54
CA VAL A 292 6.73 -20.37 1.28
C VAL A 292 6.55 -20.02 2.76
N PRO A 293 6.48 -21.01 3.67
CA PRO A 293 6.44 -20.73 5.10
C PRO A 293 7.60 -19.83 5.50
N ASN A 294 7.29 -18.76 6.24
CA ASN A 294 8.26 -17.77 6.69
C ASN A 294 8.45 -17.86 8.21
N CYS A 295 9.52 -17.22 8.71
CA CYS A 295 9.83 -17.16 10.14
C CYS A 295 8.99 -16.09 10.85
N PHE A 296 7.67 -16.24 10.77
CA PHE A 296 6.72 -15.36 11.45
C PHE A 296 6.99 -15.29 12.96
N PRO A 297 7.18 -14.08 13.56
CA PRO A 297 7.49 -13.95 14.98
C PRO A 297 6.39 -14.48 15.89
N SER A 298 6.76 -15.22 16.93
CA SER A 298 5.83 -15.67 17.97
C SER A 298 5.48 -14.52 18.93
N ARG A 299 4.38 -14.69 19.68
CA ARG A 299 4.00 -13.72 20.71
C ARG A 299 5.09 -13.54 21.77
N GLU A 300 5.85 -14.59 22.07
CA GLU A 300 6.96 -14.56 23.02
C GLU A 300 8.16 -13.76 22.49
N GLU A 301 8.27 -13.58 21.17
CA GLU A 301 9.31 -12.77 20.53
C GLU A 301 8.95 -11.28 20.50
N VAL A 302 7.66 -10.91 20.64
CA VAL A 302 7.21 -9.51 20.70
C VAL A 302 7.85 -8.78 21.88
N THR A 303 8.69 -7.79 21.57
CA THR A 303 9.39 -6.98 22.57
C THR A 303 8.55 -5.81 23.08
N ARG A 304 7.68 -5.26 22.22
CA ARG A 304 6.81 -4.15 22.56
C ARG A 304 5.54 -4.16 21.73
N ARG A 305 4.41 -3.86 22.38
CA ARG A 305 3.14 -3.60 21.72
C ARG A 305 2.89 -2.10 21.64
N VAL A 306 2.46 -1.64 20.47
CA VAL A 306 2.05 -0.26 20.20
C VAL A 306 0.60 -0.29 19.75
N THR A 307 -0.28 0.42 20.46
CA THR A 307 -1.67 0.59 20.05
C THR A 307 -1.86 1.99 19.47
N ILE A 308 -2.32 2.04 18.22
CA ILE A 308 -2.64 3.26 17.49
C ILE A 308 -4.16 3.40 17.43
N HIS A 309 -4.71 4.27 18.25
CA HIS A 309 -6.12 4.63 18.24
C HIS A 309 -6.40 5.62 17.12
N VAL A 310 -7.15 5.17 16.12
CA VAL A 310 -7.53 5.98 14.97
C VAL A 310 -8.92 6.54 15.22
N GLN A 311 -9.07 7.86 15.13
CA GLN A 311 -10.35 8.51 15.39
C GLN A 311 -10.62 9.65 14.41
N GLN A 312 -11.86 9.73 13.91
CA GLN A 312 -12.36 10.86 13.14
C GLN A 312 -13.01 11.89 14.06
N ILE A 313 -12.51 13.12 14.05
CA ILE A 313 -13.04 14.25 14.81
C ILE A 313 -13.86 15.13 13.87
N LEU A 314 -15.14 15.33 14.22
CA LEU A 314 -16.08 16.16 13.47
C LEU A 314 -16.39 17.45 14.25
N ASN A 315 -15.88 18.59 13.77
CA ASN A 315 -16.12 19.90 14.40
C ASN A 315 -15.99 21.05 13.39
N GLY A 316 -16.96 21.19 12.48
CA GLY A 316 -16.90 22.12 11.35
C GLY A 316 -15.97 21.66 10.22
N SER A 317 -14.84 21.05 10.59
CA SER A 317 -13.96 20.27 9.72
C SER A 317 -13.99 18.78 10.08
N ILE A 318 -13.48 17.93 9.19
CA ILE A 318 -13.24 16.49 9.45
C ILE A 318 -11.74 16.30 9.60
N ILE A 319 -11.30 15.81 10.77
CA ILE A 319 -9.89 15.60 11.09
C ILE A 319 -9.69 14.16 11.52
N TRP A 320 -8.72 13.48 10.92
CA TRP A 320 -8.29 12.16 11.38
C TRP A 320 -7.13 12.30 12.36
N THR A 321 -7.17 11.51 13.42
CA THR A 321 -6.16 11.53 14.48
C THR A 321 -5.69 10.13 14.79
N GLN A 322 -4.42 10.03 15.18
CA GLN A 322 -3.79 8.85 15.74
C GLN A 322 -3.33 9.18 17.15
N ASN A 323 -3.81 8.43 18.13
CA ASN A 323 -3.59 8.70 19.56
C ASN A 323 -3.90 10.17 19.95
N GLY A 324 -4.95 10.72 19.34
CA GLY A 324 -5.46 12.08 19.59
C GLY A 324 -4.70 13.21 18.88
N LEU A 325 -3.69 12.90 18.06
CA LEU A 325 -2.93 13.90 17.30
C LEU A 325 -3.19 13.76 15.80
N PRO A 326 -3.47 14.86 15.09
CA PRO A 326 -3.60 14.81 13.63
C PRO A 326 -2.22 14.78 12.97
N TRP A 327 -2.18 14.28 11.74
CA TRP A 327 -1.05 14.50 10.84
C TRP A 327 -1.45 15.48 9.74
N THR A 328 -0.50 16.31 9.28
CA THR A 328 -0.74 17.30 8.20
C THR A 328 0.54 17.50 7.42
N GLU A 329 0.46 17.84 6.14
CA GLU A 329 1.63 18.08 5.29
C GLU A 329 2.55 19.23 5.77
N SER A 330 2.08 20.08 6.68
CA SER A 330 2.85 21.17 7.28
C SER A 330 3.72 20.76 8.49
N PHE A 331 3.64 19.49 8.90
CA PHE A 331 4.30 18.99 10.10
C PHE A 331 4.77 17.53 9.94
N PRO A 332 6.01 17.20 10.38
CA PRO A 332 7.07 18.11 10.80
C PRO A 332 7.50 19.00 9.63
N LYS A 333 8.07 20.17 9.95
CA LYS A 333 8.54 21.10 8.92
C LYS A 333 9.74 20.55 8.15
N MET A 334 10.55 19.73 8.79
CA MET A 334 11.75 19.11 8.20
C MET A 334 11.52 17.60 8.16
N PRO A 335 11.88 16.92 7.05
CA PRO A 335 11.76 15.47 6.97
C PRO A 335 12.59 14.79 8.05
N TYR A 336 12.08 13.72 8.66
CA TYR A 336 12.79 13.01 9.74
C TYR A 336 14.18 12.52 9.33
N LEU A 337 14.31 11.94 8.15
CA LEU A 337 15.59 11.43 7.65
C LEU A 337 16.59 12.58 7.44
N VAL A 338 16.13 13.73 6.94
CA VAL A 338 16.97 14.93 6.82
C VAL A 338 17.36 15.46 8.20
N ALA A 339 16.43 15.50 9.16
CA ALA A 339 16.73 15.89 10.53
C ALA A 339 17.76 14.96 11.18
N LEU A 340 17.73 13.66 10.87
CA LEU A 340 18.72 12.69 11.31
C LEU A 340 20.11 12.99 10.72
N TYR A 341 20.20 13.24 9.42
CA TYR A 341 21.48 13.59 8.78
C TYR A 341 22.07 14.92 9.27
N LEU A 342 21.23 15.85 9.69
CA LEU A 342 21.64 17.16 10.20
C LEU A 342 21.80 17.21 11.73
N ASP A 343 21.62 16.09 12.44
CA ASP A 343 21.62 16.02 13.91
C ASP A 343 20.67 17.04 14.57
N ASN A 344 19.50 17.23 13.98
CA ASN A 344 18.50 18.17 14.50
C ASN A 344 17.64 17.51 15.59
N ALA A 345 18.13 17.56 16.82
CA ALA A 345 17.46 17.01 18.00
C ALA A 345 16.04 17.54 18.27
N THR A 346 15.62 18.65 17.66
CA THR A 346 14.26 19.20 17.84
C THR A 346 13.22 18.43 17.02
N THR A 347 13.62 17.86 15.89
CA THR A 347 12.75 17.10 14.99
C THR A 347 12.91 15.60 15.15
N LEU A 348 14.00 15.14 15.77
CA LEU A 348 14.22 13.73 16.03
C LEU A 348 13.27 13.16 17.11
N PRO A 349 12.57 12.05 16.82
CA PRO A 349 11.74 11.36 17.80
C PRO A 349 12.54 10.80 18.98
N SER A 350 11.99 10.90 20.19
CA SER A 350 12.58 10.33 21.40
C SER A 350 11.86 9.06 21.86
N TYR A 351 12.60 7.95 21.85
CA TYR A 351 12.12 6.67 22.37
C TYR A 351 11.69 6.76 23.85
N ASP A 352 12.50 7.38 24.70
CA ASP A 352 12.23 7.45 26.13
C ASP A 352 10.97 8.27 26.43
N VAL A 353 10.72 9.34 25.66
CA VAL A 353 9.45 10.09 25.74
C VAL A 353 8.28 9.18 25.33
N ALA A 354 8.41 8.45 24.22
CA ALA A 354 7.36 7.60 23.69
C ALA A 354 6.94 6.47 24.64
N VAL A 355 7.90 5.89 25.37
CA VAL A 355 7.64 4.79 26.32
C VAL A 355 7.15 5.32 27.67
N SER A 356 7.66 6.46 28.14
CA SER A 356 7.33 6.97 29.48
C SER A 356 5.95 7.63 29.59
N ASN A 357 5.39 8.10 28.47
CA ASN A 357 4.11 8.81 28.47
C ASN A 357 2.87 7.90 28.30
N GLY A 358 3.06 6.60 28.05
CA GLY A 358 1.97 5.63 27.88
C GLY A 358 1.20 5.71 26.56
N LEU A 359 1.54 6.64 25.66
CA LEU A 359 0.95 6.77 24.32
C LEU A 359 1.67 5.91 23.27
N GLY A 360 2.86 5.40 23.58
CA GLY A 360 3.69 4.67 22.62
C GLY A 360 4.30 5.55 21.51
N MET A 361 4.08 6.87 21.58
CA MET A 361 4.54 7.87 20.61
C MET A 361 5.19 9.07 21.29
N ASP A 362 6.11 9.74 20.62
CA ASP A 362 6.60 11.05 21.02
C ASP A 362 5.64 12.15 20.49
N PRO A 363 4.80 12.76 21.34
CA PRO A 363 3.79 13.72 20.90
C PRO A 363 4.39 15.04 20.40
N ARG A 364 5.66 15.33 20.72
CA ARG A 364 6.32 16.58 20.29
C ARG A 364 6.56 16.59 18.80
N VAL A 365 6.86 15.42 18.26
CA VAL A 365 7.15 15.23 16.83
C VAL A 365 6.12 14.33 16.15
N ARG A 366 5.16 13.72 16.86
CA ARG A 366 4.12 12.84 16.32
C ARG A 366 4.68 11.62 15.58
N ALA A 367 5.57 10.90 16.25
CA ALA A 367 6.18 9.68 15.70
C ALA A 367 6.25 8.60 16.78
N PHE A 368 6.29 7.34 16.36
CA PHE A 368 6.33 6.16 17.23
C PHE A 368 7.73 5.52 17.16
N PRO A 369 8.77 6.11 17.76
CA PRO A 369 10.14 5.60 17.62
C PRO A 369 10.29 4.14 18.06
N ALA A 370 11.15 3.42 17.35
CA ALA A 370 11.54 2.05 17.65
C ALA A 370 13.06 1.95 17.80
N ARG A 371 13.53 0.95 18.55
CA ARG A 371 14.95 0.60 18.60
C ARG A 371 15.22 -0.51 17.60
N ILE A 372 16.40 -0.46 16.97
CA ILE A 372 16.89 -1.54 16.11
C ILE A 372 16.86 -2.85 16.91
N GLY A 373 16.24 -3.88 16.32
CA GLY A 373 16.06 -5.20 16.92
C GLY A 373 14.82 -5.37 17.80
N GLU A 374 13.95 -4.36 17.95
CA GLU A 374 12.61 -4.57 18.51
C GLU A 374 11.75 -5.42 17.57
N VAL A 375 10.95 -6.31 18.15
CA VAL A 375 9.85 -7.01 17.48
C VAL A 375 8.57 -6.32 17.94
N LEU A 376 7.97 -5.54 17.03
CA LEU A 376 6.79 -4.74 17.35
C LEU A 376 5.50 -5.46 16.96
N GLU A 377 4.57 -5.53 17.91
CA GLU A 377 3.15 -5.79 17.61
C GLU A 377 2.41 -4.46 17.56
N ILE A 378 1.83 -4.16 16.40
CA ILE A 378 1.11 -2.90 16.18
C ILE A 378 -0.37 -3.21 16.10
N VAL A 379 -1.16 -2.49 16.89
CA VAL A 379 -2.61 -2.68 16.97
C VAL A 379 -3.26 -1.40 16.49
N ILE A 380 -3.85 -1.43 15.30
CA ILE A 380 -4.64 -0.33 14.78
C ILE A 380 -6.07 -0.44 15.34
N GLN A 381 -6.41 0.40 16.32
CA GLN A 381 -7.72 0.41 16.95
C GLN A 381 -8.59 1.51 16.33
N ASN A 382 -9.51 1.12 15.45
CA ASN A 382 -10.51 2.04 14.93
C ASN A 382 -11.49 2.43 16.05
N SER A 383 -11.47 3.71 16.42
CA SER A 383 -12.31 4.29 17.47
C SER A 383 -13.55 5.00 16.88
N GLY A 384 -13.71 4.97 15.56
CA GLY A 384 -14.80 5.59 14.83
C GLY A 384 -14.75 7.11 14.83
N ALA A 385 -15.86 7.71 14.43
CA ALA A 385 -16.07 9.13 14.41
C ALA A 385 -16.71 9.63 15.71
N THR A 386 -16.53 10.91 16.04
CA THR A 386 -17.14 11.52 17.23
C THR A 386 -18.67 11.52 17.23
N ASN A 387 -19.30 11.31 16.08
CA ASN A 387 -20.75 11.12 15.96
C ASN A 387 -21.19 9.64 16.02
N GLY A 388 -20.26 8.70 16.24
CA GLY A 388 -20.51 7.27 16.30
C GLY A 388 -20.46 6.53 14.96
N ALA A 389 -20.16 7.21 13.85
CA ALA A 389 -19.96 6.55 12.56
C ALA A 389 -18.69 5.69 12.57
N LEU A 390 -18.68 4.63 11.76
CA LEU A 390 -17.53 3.77 11.52
C LEU A 390 -17.27 3.71 10.02
N ASP A 391 -16.00 3.75 9.65
CA ASP A 391 -15.54 3.63 8.26
C ASP A 391 -14.36 2.65 8.20
N VAL A 392 -14.11 2.09 7.02
CA VAL A 392 -13.00 1.16 6.78
C VAL A 392 -11.76 1.96 6.38
N HIS A 393 -10.59 1.56 6.89
CA HIS A 393 -9.33 2.24 6.63
C HIS A 393 -8.27 1.24 6.14
N PRO A 394 -7.82 1.36 4.87
CA PRO A 394 -6.63 0.65 4.44
C PRO A 394 -5.42 1.33 5.07
N PHE A 395 -4.73 0.62 5.98
CA PHE A 395 -3.45 1.06 6.50
C PHE A 395 -2.33 0.52 5.61
N HIS A 396 -1.40 1.39 5.28
CA HIS A 396 -0.17 1.05 4.58
C HIS A 396 1.01 1.49 5.44
N ALA A 397 2.10 0.74 5.39
CA ALA A 397 3.36 1.12 6.00
C ALA A 397 4.47 1.02 4.95
N HIS A 398 5.37 1.98 4.98
CA HIS A 398 6.56 2.02 4.15
C HIS A 398 7.66 1.19 4.83
N GLY A 399 8.65 0.77 4.07
CA GLY A 399 9.70 -0.10 4.58
C GLY A 399 9.45 -1.58 4.28
N SER A 400 10.14 -2.43 5.02
CA SER A 400 10.05 -3.88 4.88
C SER A 400 8.63 -4.41 5.05
N HIS A 401 8.35 -5.55 4.40
CA HIS A 401 7.08 -6.24 4.52
C HIS A 401 6.74 -6.62 5.95
N PHE A 402 5.44 -6.60 6.25
CA PHE A 402 4.87 -6.88 7.55
C PHE A 402 3.86 -8.02 7.51
N TYR A 403 3.55 -8.55 8.67
CA TYR A 403 2.67 -9.70 8.81
C TYR A 403 1.30 -9.27 9.33
N ASP A 404 0.25 -9.60 8.58
CA ASP A 404 -1.12 -9.54 9.09
C ASP A 404 -1.33 -10.72 10.05
N ILE A 405 -1.69 -10.41 11.31
CA ILE A 405 -1.85 -11.42 12.37
C ILE A 405 -3.33 -11.65 12.71
N GLY A 406 -4.21 -11.11 11.87
CA GLY A 406 -5.64 -11.36 11.91
C GLY A 406 -6.41 -10.13 12.29
N SER A 407 -7.71 -10.32 12.53
CA SER A 407 -8.66 -9.24 12.63
C SER A 407 -9.80 -9.49 13.64
N GLY A 408 -10.31 -8.46 14.32
CA GLY A 408 -11.28 -8.54 15.43
C GLY A 408 -12.20 -7.32 15.58
N ASN A 409 -13.51 -7.54 15.83
CA ASN A 409 -14.42 -6.45 16.19
C ASN A 409 -14.23 -6.07 17.67
N GLY A 410 -14.49 -4.80 17.97
CA GLY A 410 -14.46 -4.29 19.33
C GLY A 410 -13.05 -3.87 19.76
N THR A 411 -12.83 -3.87 21.07
CA THR A 411 -11.53 -3.51 21.63
C THR A 411 -10.59 -4.70 21.55
N TYR A 412 -9.37 -4.46 21.07
CA TYR A 412 -8.34 -5.49 21.00
C TYR A 412 -8.09 -6.17 22.36
N ASP A 413 -8.10 -7.51 22.34
CA ASP A 413 -7.72 -8.36 23.47
C ASP A 413 -6.61 -9.32 23.03
N ALA A 414 -5.42 -9.11 23.58
CA ALA A 414 -4.24 -9.91 23.29
C ALA A 414 -4.46 -11.40 23.56
N ASN A 415 -5.18 -11.78 24.62
CA ASN A 415 -5.38 -13.18 24.97
C ASN A 415 -6.35 -13.87 24.01
N ALA A 416 -7.40 -13.16 23.58
CA ALA A 416 -8.30 -13.65 22.55
C ALA A 416 -7.56 -13.84 21.21
N ASN A 417 -6.69 -12.90 20.83
CA ASN A 417 -5.91 -12.97 19.59
C ASN A 417 -4.97 -14.20 19.57
N LEU A 418 -4.31 -14.49 20.68
CA LEU A 418 -3.42 -15.66 20.80
C LEU A 418 -4.14 -16.98 20.56
N CYS A 419 -5.36 -17.11 21.08
CA CYS A 419 -6.17 -18.31 20.86
C CYS A 419 -6.46 -18.52 19.37
N PHE A 420 -6.76 -17.44 18.63
CA PHE A 420 -7.01 -17.48 17.20
C PHE A 420 -5.76 -17.85 16.38
N LEU A 421 -4.64 -17.17 16.61
CA LEU A 421 -3.37 -17.45 15.94
C LEU A 421 -2.90 -18.89 16.14
N SER A 422 -3.11 -19.43 17.35
CA SER A 422 -2.76 -20.83 17.64
C SER A 422 -3.54 -21.81 16.75
N LEU A 423 -4.77 -21.50 16.35
CA LEU A 423 -5.61 -22.37 15.51
C LEU A 423 -5.23 -22.31 14.02
N LEU A 424 -4.74 -21.16 13.53
CA LEU A 424 -4.38 -20.94 12.13
C LEU A 424 -2.99 -21.46 11.78
N PHE A 425 -2.01 -21.27 12.67
CA PHE A 425 -0.59 -21.43 12.36
C PHE A 425 0.09 -22.61 13.06
N PHE A 426 -0.63 -23.68 13.40
CA PHE A 426 -0.05 -24.82 14.14
C PHE A 426 1.19 -25.42 13.45
N CYS A 427 2.35 -25.03 13.96
CA CYS A 427 3.56 -25.84 14.07
C CYS A 427 3.83 -26.11 15.56
N SER A 428 2.91 -26.76 16.29
CA SER A 428 3.15 -27.58 17.50
C SER A 428 1.87 -27.80 18.34
N PHE A 429 1.45 -29.06 18.47
CA PHE A 429 0.21 -29.57 19.08
C PHE A 429 -0.01 -29.32 20.60
N ALA A 430 0.73 -28.41 21.26
CA ALA A 430 0.78 -28.37 22.74
C ALA A 430 0.07 -27.18 23.42
N ALA A 431 -0.20 -26.06 22.75
CA ALA A 431 -0.57 -24.82 23.44
C ALA A 431 -2.06 -24.70 23.86
N CYS A 432 -2.98 -25.46 23.27
CA CYS A 432 -4.43 -25.29 23.52
C CYS A 432 -5.03 -26.35 24.49
N ARG A 433 -4.23 -26.91 25.41
CA ARG A 433 -4.71 -27.90 26.41
C ARG A 433 -4.75 -27.42 27.86
N ALA A 434 -4.38 -26.17 28.15
CA ALA A 434 -4.27 -25.69 29.53
C ALA A 434 -5.47 -24.86 30.04
N LEU A 435 -6.51 -24.62 29.21
CA LEU A 435 -7.67 -23.77 29.58
C LEU A 435 -9.02 -24.51 29.67
N THR A 436 -9.03 -25.84 29.64
CA THR A 436 -10.26 -26.65 29.81
C THR A 436 -10.32 -27.44 31.13
N SER A 437 -9.38 -27.26 32.07
CA SER A 437 -9.37 -28.02 33.33
C SER A 437 -10.05 -27.34 34.53
N ALA A 438 -10.85 -26.30 34.31
CA ALA A 438 -11.65 -25.68 35.38
C ALA A 438 -13.06 -25.39 34.89
N LEU A 439 -13.87 -26.43 34.65
CA LEU A 439 -15.33 -26.41 34.74
C LEU A 439 -15.82 -27.87 34.70
N SER A 440 -16.23 -28.39 35.85
CA SER A 440 -16.75 -29.75 35.98
C SER A 440 -18.22 -29.81 35.58
N LYS A 441 -18.56 -30.91 34.90
CA LYS A 441 -19.87 -31.58 34.82
C LYS A 441 -20.92 -31.02 33.84
N THR A 442 -21.22 -31.89 32.87
CA THR A 442 -22.49 -32.10 32.16
C THR A 442 -23.03 -30.94 31.33
N ALA A 443 -22.64 -30.93 30.05
CA ALA A 443 -23.54 -30.71 28.91
C ALA A 443 -22.77 -31.07 27.62
N GLU A 444 -23.32 -31.96 26.81
CA GLU A 444 -22.98 -32.02 25.39
C GLU A 444 -23.40 -30.68 24.78
N TYR A 445 -22.44 -29.78 24.52
CA TYR A 445 -22.65 -28.67 23.61
C TYR A 445 -22.09 -29.09 22.25
N VAL A 446 -23.00 -29.42 21.35
CA VAL A 446 -22.80 -29.19 19.92
C VAL A 446 -22.46 -27.71 19.79
N ILE A 447 -21.20 -27.38 19.50
CA ILE A 447 -20.80 -26.00 19.24
C ILE A 447 -21.34 -25.65 17.85
N THR A 448 -22.61 -25.26 17.81
CA THR A 448 -23.23 -24.62 16.65
C THR A 448 -22.55 -23.28 16.42
N CYS A 449 -21.95 -23.12 15.25
CA CYS A 449 -21.50 -21.84 14.72
C CYS A 449 -22.69 -20.85 14.67
N ALA A 450 -22.47 -19.64 15.18
CA ALA A 450 -23.27 -18.46 14.88
C ALA A 450 -22.33 -17.24 14.72
N PRO A 451 -22.61 -16.31 13.80
CA PRO A 451 -21.61 -15.44 13.19
C PRO A 451 -21.39 -14.17 14.01
N LEU A 452 -20.12 -13.82 14.26
CA LEU A 452 -19.74 -12.50 14.80
C LEU A 452 -18.49 -12.02 14.05
N THR A 453 -18.72 -10.99 13.22
CA THR A 453 -17.87 -10.23 12.27
C THR A 453 -16.71 -9.47 12.94
N ARG A 454 -15.60 -9.15 12.23
CA ARG A 454 -14.26 -8.78 12.80
C ARG A 454 -13.40 -7.81 11.93
N GLN A 455 -12.44 -7.02 12.50
CA GLN A 455 -11.65 -5.86 11.90
C GLN A 455 -10.12 -6.07 11.77
N LEU A 456 -9.47 -5.61 10.69
CA LEU A 456 -7.99 -5.73 10.43
C LEU A 456 -7.03 -5.48 11.62
N ILE A 457 -6.06 -6.38 11.84
CA ILE A 457 -4.84 -6.15 12.64
C ILE A 457 -3.58 -6.38 11.75
N ALA A 458 -2.90 -5.30 11.40
CA ALA A 458 -1.60 -5.36 10.70
C ALA A 458 -0.45 -5.28 11.72
N SER A 459 0.54 -6.20 11.67
CA SER A 459 1.75 -6.11 12.50
C SER A 459 3.04 -6.24 11.69
N LEU A 460 3.77 -5.14 11.59
CA LEU A 460 5.22 -4.97 11.73
C LEU A 460 5.50 -3.61 11.10
N ILE A 461 6.12 -2.69 11.81
CA ILE A 461 6.60 -1.45 11.21
C ILE A 461 8.01 -1.27 11.78
N GLU A 462 9.01 -1.27 10.92
CA GLU A 462 10.23 -0.51 11.23
C GLU A 462 9.86 0.96 10.99
N VAL A 463 9.72 1.70 12.09
CA VAL A 463 8.88 2.91 12.13
C VAL A 463 9.44 4.07 11.31
N GLY A 464 8.85 4.27 10.13
CA GLY A 464 8.72 5.55 9.44
C GLY A 464 7.26 5.76 9.04
N GLU A 465 6.46 6.39 9.91
CA GLU A 465 5.03 6.62 9.68
C GLU A 465 4.74 7.71 8.64
N LEU A 466 3.73 7.47 7.79
CA LEU A 466 3.00 8.47 7.01
C LEU A 466 1.50 8.22 7.08
N PHE A 467 0.77 9.32 7.29
CA PHE A 467 -0.31 9.73 6.40
C PHE A 467 0.11 11.02 5.71
#